data_AF-A0A7C5R602-F1
#
_entry.id   AF-A0A7C5R602-F1
#
_cell.length_a   1.000
_cell.length_b   1.000
_cell.length_c   1.000
_cell.angle_alpha   90.00
_cell.angle_beta   90.00
_cell.angle_gamma   90.00
#
_symmetry.space_group_name_H-M   'P 1'
#
loop_
_entity.id
_entity.type
_entity.pdbx_description
1 polymer ?
#
loop_
_entity_poly.entity_id
_entity_poly.type
_entity_poly.pdbx_seq_one_letter_code
_entity_poly.pdbx_strand_id
1 'polypeptide(L)'
;QFGGVILISGLIPGRGAINGQATVCIPHVNLNLGMDQMAAGASPQEILDFLFQNDACQFGNETNRQYGVVDFDENGLPRTAAFTGSNALDYAGHRVGDTYAIQGNILSGAAILDSMEARFLAEDGPLAKKLMAAMQGANVPGADSRCLDEGTSSKSAFLRVARPDDPADNLYLEINIAEEPDGTEPINSLQAAFDAWADTALVNVAPLLTPPDMVTIFPNPAPGAFVLNFNGENKTDALASFFTTTGRLLKKVHIYNGINQIDLTDYLPRQLVLIKVEDENGEIIFYDKIKLTGQ
;
A
#
# COMPACT_ATOMS: atom_id res chain seq x y z
N GLN A 1 16.80 2.72 17.00
CA GLN A 1 16.18 1.56 17.67
C GLN A 1 14.81 1.42 17.03
N PHE A 2 14.57 0.39 16.21
CA PHE A 2 13.22 0.18 15.67
C PHE A 2 12.32 -0.16 16.85
N GLY A 3 11.43 0.75 17.23
CA GLY A 3 10.47 0.55 18.32
C GLY A 3 9.70 -0.76 18.11
N GLY A 4 9.35 -1.42 19.21
CA GLY A 4 8.84 -2.81 19.21
C GLY A 4 7.57 -3.06 18.40
N VAL A 5 6.95 -2.02 17.84
CA VAL A 5 5.72 -2.14 17.04
C VAL A 5 5.98 -2.63 15.62
N ILE A 6 7.13 -2.35 14.99
CA ILE A 6 7.43 -2.91 13.66
C ILE A 6 7.53 -4.44 13.69
N LEU A 7 7.83 -5.03 14.86
CA LEU A 7 7.93 -6.48 15.04
C LEU A 7 6.62 -7.23 14.77
N ILE A 8 5.48 -6.51 14.68
CA ILE A 8 4.17 -7.09 14.39
C ILE A 8 3.86 -7.13 12.90
N SER A 9 4.70 -6.55 12.03
CA SER A 9 4.40 -6.31 10.62
C SER A 9 5.42 -6.95 9.68
N GLY A 10 4.95 -7.80 8.78
CA GLY A 10 5.68 -8.36 7.66
C GLY A 10 5.13 -7.81 6.34
N LEU A 11 6.02 -7.49 5.41
CA LEU A 11 5.69 -6.94 4.10
C LEU A 11 6.63 -7.53 3.05
N ILE A 12 6.07 -8.05 1.95
CA ILE A 12 6.81 -8.51 0.79
C ILE A 12 6.45 -7.58 -0.38
N PRO A 13 7.39 -6.72 -0.84
CA PRO A 13 7.20 -5.89 -2.03
C PRO A 13 6.63 -6.69 -3.21
N GLY A 14 5.57 -6.15 -3.82
CA GLY A 14 4.91 -6.77 -4.97
C GLY A 14 4.03 -7.98 -4.67
N ARG A 15 3.99 -8.44 -3.42
CA ARG A 15 3.18 -9.61 -3.02
C ARG A 15 2.10 -9.28 -2.00
N GLY A 16 2.43 -8.73 -0.84
CA GLY A 16 1.43 -8.56 0.23
C GLY A 16 2.02 -8.23 1.60
N ALA A 17 1.15 -8.17 2.61
CA ALA A 17 1.49 -7.84 3.98
C ALA A 17 0.75 -8.74 4.98
N ILE A 18 1.42 -9.02 6.11
CA ILE A 18 0.87 -9.71 7.27
C ILE A 18 1.12 -8.85 8.50
N ASN A 19 0.08 -8.59 9.28
CA ASN A 19 0.22 -8.10 10.65
C ASN A 19 -0.18 -9.20 11.63
N GLY A 20 0.67 -9.51 12.60
CA GLY A 20 0.43 -10.47 13.69
C GLY A 20 0.58 -9.80 15.05
N GLN A 21 -0.47 -9.81 15.88
CA GLN A 21 -0.51 -9.08 17.15
C GLN A 21 -1.33 -9.82 18.23
N ALA A 22 -1.73 -9.09 19.28
CA ALA A 22 -2.27 -9.60 20.55
C ALA A 22 -1.19 -10.32 21.37
N THR A 23 -1.35 -11.61 21.71
CA THR A 23 -0.30 -12.36 22.39
C THR A 23 0.70 -12.89 21.37
N VAL A 24 1.92 -12.36 21.39
CA VAL A 24 2.99 -12.75 20.47
C VAL A 24 4.20 -13.30 21.22
N CYS A 25 4.96 -14.18 20.60
CA CYS A 25 6.29 -14.56 21.06
C CYS A 25 7.33 -13.65 20.38
N ILE A 26 8.38 -13.25 21.09
CA ILE A 26 9.52 -12.52 20.50
C ILE A 26 10.76 -13.41 20.61
N PRO A 27 11.47 -13.70 19.49
CA PRO A 27 11.22 -13.26 18.12
C PRO A 27 9.88 -13.77 17.55
N HIS A 28 9.30 -13.02 16.60
CA HIS A 28 7.92 -13.23 16.12
C HIS A 28 7.77 -14.45 15.19
N VAL A 29 7.97 -15.64 15.75
CA VAL A 29 8.04 -16.93 15.02
C VAL A 29 6.85 -17.18 14.10
N ASN A 30 5.61 -16.92 14.56
CA ASN A 30 4.42 -17.14 13.73
C ASN A 30 4.30 -16.13 12.59
N LEU A 31 4.80 -14.90 12.75
CA LEU A 31 4.79 -13.93 11.67
C LEU A 31 5.76 -14.38 10.58
N ASN A 32 6.95 -14.85 10.97
CA ASN A 32 7.93 -15.40 10.03
C ASN A 32 7.36 -16.60 9.27
N LEU A 33 6.71 -17.54 9.97
CA LEU A 33 6.02 -18.67 9.33
C LEU A 33 4.96 -18.22 8.32
N GLY A 34 4.15 -17.21 8.67
CA GLY A 34 3.14 -16.67 7.76
C GLY A 34 3.78 -15.99 6.53
N MET A 35 4.88 -15.27 6.74
CA MET A 35 5.64 -14.62 5.67
C MET A 35 6.25 -15.64 4.71
N ASP A 36 6.76 -16.76 5.23
CA ASP A 36 7.25 -17.87 4.40
C ASP A 36 6.13 -18.47 3.54
N GLN A 37 4.92 -18.64 4.10
CA GLN A 37 3.75 -19.11 3.34
C GLN A 37 3.33 -18.11 2.24
N MET A 38 3.33 -16.81 2.56
CA MET A 38 3.03 -15.76 1.57
C MET A 38 4.05 -15.77 0.43
N ALA A 39 5.35 -15.88 0.74
CA ALA A 39 6.41 -15.99 -0.24
C ALA A 39 6.27 -17.25 -1.12
N ALA A 40 5.76 -18.35 -0.54
CA ALA A 40 5.50 -19.61 -1.24
C ALA A 40 4.22 -19.60 -2.10
N GLY A 41 3.43 -18.53 -2.08
CA GLY A 41 2.26 -18.38 -2.94
C GLY A 41 0.91 -18.63 -2.26
N ALA A 42 0.88 -19.01 -0.99
CA ALA A 42 -0.35 -19.30 -0.25
C ALA A 42 -1.29 -18.08 -0.22
N SER A 43 -2.60 -18.34 -0.28
CA SER A 43 -3.63 -17.32 -0.10
C SER A 43 -3.74 -16.88 1.36
N PRO A 44 -4.29 -15.69 1.64
CA PRO A 44 -4.51 -15.21 3.00
C PRO A 44 -5.21 -16.21 3.91
N GLN A 45 -6.24 -16.92 3.42
CA GLN A 45 -6.93 -17.93 4.22
C GLN A 45 -6.07 -19.18 4.44
N GLU A 46 -5.33 -19.66 3.43
CA GLU A 46 -4.40 -20.79 3.59
C GLU A 46 -3.28 -20.46 4.58
N ILE A 47 -2.80 -19.21 4.59
CA ILE A 47 -1.82 -18.73 5.56
C ILE A 47 -2.41 -18.81 6.98
N LEU A 48 -3.64 -18.34 7.20
CA LEU A 48 -4.29 -18.45 8.51
C LEU A 48 -4.49 -19.91 8.94
N ASP A 49 -5.00 -20.76 8.06
CA ASP A 49 -5.23 -22.18 8.35
C ASP A 49 -3.92 -22.90 8.68
N PHE A 50 -2.83 -22.56 7.99
CA PHE A 50 -1.49 -23.03 8.29
C PHE A 50 -1.02 -22.56 9.67
N LEU A 51 -1.18 -21.27 9.98
CA LEU A 51 -0.76 -20.69 11.27
C LEU A 51 -1.53 -21.30 12.45
N PHE A 52 -2.80 -21.64 12.29
CA PHE A 52 -3.58 -22.30 13.34
C PHE A 52 -3.06 -23.71 13.67
N GLN A 53 -2.63 -24.44 12.65
CA GLN A 53 -2.08 -25.79 12.81
C GLN A 53 -0.62 -25.79 13.27
N ASN A 54 0.09 -24.67 13.06
CA ASN A 54 1.53 -24.54 13.26
C ASN A 54 1.90 -23.37 14.19
N ASP A 55 1.02 -23.01 15.14
CA ASP A 55 1.34 -22.00 16.15
C ASP A 55 2.55 -22.47 16.99
N ALA A 56 3.71 -21.86 16.72
CA ALA A 56 4.98 -22.23 17.32
C ALA A 56 5.34 -21.37 18.55
N CYS A 57 4.44 -20.48 18.98
CA CYS A 57 4.66 -19.65 20.15
C CYS A 57 4.58 -20.48 21.43
N GLN A 58 5.54 -20.28 22.33
CA GLN A 58 5.67 -21.03 23.58
C GLN A 58 4.62 -20.66 24.66
N PHE A 59 3.80 -19.63 24.41
CA PHE A 59 2.78 -19.14 25.33
C PHE A 59 1.44 -18.93 24.63
N GLY A 60 0.36 -19.45 25.21
CA GLY A 60 -0.97 -19.42 24.60
C GLY A 60 -1.08 -20.36 23.40
N ASN A 61 -2.12 -20.18 22.60
CA ASN A 61 -2.36 -20.91 21.36
C ASN A 61 -2.99 -19.97 20.30
N GLU A 62 -3.52 -20.53 19.23
CA GLU A 62 -4.10 -19.79 18.11
C GLU A 62 -5.20 -18.81 18.56
N THR A 63 -5.97 -19.17 19.60
CA THR A 63 -7.02 -18.31 20.15
C THR A 63 -6.50 -17.06 20.87
N ASN A 64 -5.20 -16.98 21.17
CA ASN A 64 -4.56 -15.79 21.76
C ASN A 64 -3.98 -14.83 20.70
N ARG A 65 -4.07 -15.18 19.42
CA ARG A 65 -3.46 -14.44 18.32
C ARG A 65 -4.47 -13.53 17.62
N GLN A 66 -3.93 -12.54 16.92
CA GLN A 66 -4.70 -11.72 16.00
C GLN A 66 -3.89 -11.50 14.73
N TYR A 67 -4.50 -11.74 13.57
CA TYR A 67 -3.82 -11.64 12.28
C TYR A 67 -4.66 -10.82 11.29
N GLY A 68 -3.98 -10.05 10.46
CA GLY A 68 -4.52 -9.48 9.23
C GLY A 68 -3.58 -9.80 8.08
N VAL A 69 -4.10 -10.37 7.01
CA VAL A 69 -3.34 -10.81 5.84
C VAL A 69 -3.98 -10.24 4.58
N VAL A 70 -3.19 -9.53 3.78
CA VAL A 70 -3.61 -9.01 2.48
C VAL A 70 -2.53 -9.32 1.47
N ASP A 71 -2.91 -9.80 0.30
CA ASP A 71 -1.95 -10.08 -0.77
C ASP A 71 -2.56 -9.89 -2.16
N PHE A 72 -1.71 -10.00 -3.17
CA PHE A 72 -2.10 -10.15 -4.56
C PHE A 72 -1.79 -11.58 -5.01
N ASP A 73 -2.74 -12.20 -5.72
CA ASP A 73 -2.47 -13.47 -6.41
C ASP A 73 -1.54 -13.26 -7.63
N GLU A 74 -1.21 -14.35 -8.33
CA GLU A 74 -0.34 -14.33 -9.51
C GLU A 74 -0.89 -13.46 -10.67
N ASN A 75 -2.19 -13.19 -10.69
CA ASN A 75 -2.85 -12.34 -11.68
C ASN A 75 -2.99 -10.87 -11.21
N GLY A 76 -2.48 -10.55 -10.02
CA GLY A 76 -2.60 -9.22 -9.42
C GLY A 76 -3.98 -8.95 -8.80
N LEU A 77 -4.80 -9.97 -8.56
CA LEU A 77 -6.09 -9.82 -7.88
C LEU A 77 -5.89 -9.79 -6.36
N PRO A 78 -6.48 -8.83 -5.64
CA PRO A 78 -6.33 -8.73 -4.20
C PRO A 78 -7.07 -9.88 -3.51
N ARG A 79 -6.49 -10.38 -2.43
CA ARG A 79 -7.11 -11.34 -1.51
C ARG A 79 -6.88 -10.87 -0.09
N THR A 80 -7.83 -11.14 0.78
CA THR A 80 -7.78 -10.68 2.18
C THR A 80 -8.31 -11.75 3.12
N ALA A 81 -7.73 -11.84 4.31
CA ALA A 81 -8.26 -12.60 5.42
C ALA A 81 -7.80 -11.97 6.74
N ALA A 82 -8.61 -12.10 7.78
CA ALA A 82 -8.23 -11.67 9.12
C ALA A 82 -8.79 -12.63 10.17
N PHE A 83 -8.17 -12.62 11.33
CA PHE A 83 -8.57 -13.46 12.45
C PHE A 83 -8.35 -12.71 13.76
N THR A 84 -9.28 -12.89 14.70
CA THR A 84 -9.14 -12.44 16.08
C THR A 84 -9.54 -13.58 16.97
N GLY A 85 -8.56 -14.12 17.70
CA GLY A 85 -8.79 -15.24 18.59
C GLY A 85 -9.65 -14.85 19.77
N SER A 86 -10.44 -15.80 20.27
CA SER A 86 -11.40 -15.58 21.37
C SER A 86 -10.77 -15.22 22.71
N ASN A 87 -9.45 -15.42 22.86
CA ASN A 87 -8.69 -15.05 24.05
C ASN A 87 -7.85 -13.77 23.83
N ALA A 88 -8.05 -13.05 22.72
CA ALA A 88 -7.57 -11.68 22.60
C ALA A 88 -8.30 -10.79 23.62
N LEU A 89 -7.59 -9.83 24.22
CA LEU A 89 -8.16 -9.01 25.29
C LEU A 89 -9.17 -7.99 24.75
N ASP A 90 -10.33 -7.93 25.40
CA ASP A 90 -11.44 -7.10 24.98
C ASP A 90 -11.19 -5.58 25.15
N TYR A 91 -11.78 -4.72 24.32
CA TYR A 91 -12.49 -5.11 23.09
C TYR A 91 -11.51 -5.57 22.01
N ALA A 92 -11.77 -6.73 21.40
CA ALA A 92 -10.98 -7.25 20.29
C ALA A 92 -11.84 -7.54 19.06
N GLY A 93 -11.33 -7.19 17.88
CA GLY A 93 -12.00 -7.51 16.62
C GLY A 93 -11.20 -7.13 15.38
N HIS A 94 -11.81 -7.39 14.23
CA HIS A 94 -11.27 -7.03 12.92
C HIS A 94 -12.36 -6.63 11.92
N ARG A 95 -11.96 -5.98 10.83
CA ARG A 95 -12.73 -5.64 9.64
C ARG A 95 -11.97 -6.14 8.41
N VAL A 96 -12.68 -6.68 7.44
CA VAL A 96 -12.11 -7.18 6.19
C VAL A 96 -12.92 -6.60 5.05
N GLY A 97 -12.22 -5.98 4.10
CA GLY A 97 -12.78 -5.62 2.80
C GLY A 97 -12.00 -6.29 1.68
N ASP A 98 -12.34 -5.97 0.44
CA ASP A 98 -11.76 -6.61 -0.75
C ASP A 98 -10.23 -6.41 -0.86
N THR A 99 -9.70 -5.33 -0.27
CA THR A 99 -8.30 -4.93 -0.42
C THR A 99 -7.62 -4.52 0.90
N TYR A 100 -8.26 -4.75 2.05
CA TYR A 100 -7.72 -4.36 3.35
C TYR A 100 -8.17 -5.30 4.48
N ALA A 101 -7.37 -5.35 5.53
CA ALA A 101 -7.69 -5.94 6.82
C ALA A 101 -7.30 -4.95 7.93
N ILE A 102 -8.22 -4.68 8.85
CA ILE A 102 -8.00 -3.78 10.00
C ILE A 102 -8.31 -4.58 11.26
N GLN A 103 -7.45 -4.52 12.27
CA GLN A 103 -7.63 -5.27 13.51
C GLN A 103 -7.09 -4.51 14.73
N GLY A 104 -7.66 -4.82 15.89
CA GLY A 104 -7.20 -4.29 17.18
C GLY A 104 -7.71 -5.09 18.36
N ASN A 105 -7.04 -4.95 19.50
CA ASN A 105 -7.38 -5.55 20.78
C ASN A 105 -7.06 -4.55 21.90
N ILE A 106 -7.64 -4.76 23.09
CA ILE A 106 -7.59 -3.80 24.21
C ILE A 106 -8.14 -2.44 23.77
N LEU A 107 -9.13 -2.45 22.89
CA LEU A 107 -9.74 -1.21 22.40
C LEU A 107 -10.80 -0.72 23.38
N SER A 108 -11.04 0.59 23.42
CA SER A 108 -12.19 1.16 24.14
C SER A 108 -13.55 0.74 23.55
N GLY A 109 -13.58 0.25 22.30
CA GLY A 109 -14.76 -0.39 21.72
C GLY A 109 -14.68 -0.59 20.21
N ALA A 110 -15.73 -1.20 19.65
CA ALA A 110 -15.88 -1.47 18.22
C ALA A 110 -15.76 -0.21 17.34
N ALA A 111 -16.21 0.93 17.86
CA ALA A 111 -16.23 2.21 17.16
C ALA A 111 -14.83 2.66 16.70
N ILE A 112 -13.75 2.22 17.36
CA ILE A 112 -12.38 2.50 16.91
C ILE A 112 -12.14 1.84 15.55
N LEU A 113 -12.43 0.55 15.41
CA LEU A 113 -12.27 -0.17 14.14
C LEU A 113 -13.21 0.38 13.06
N ASP A 114 -14.45 0.70 13.43
CA ASP A 114 -15.43 1.25 12.49
C ASP A 114 -14.98 2.63 11.96
N SER A 115 -14.39 3.47 12.81
CA SER A 115 -13.84 4.77 12.44
C SER A 115 -12.62 4.63 11.54
N MET A 116 -11.71 3.70 11.83
CA MET A 116 -10.55 3.40 10.97
C MET A 116 -10.99 2.94 9.58
N GLU A 117 -11.93 2.00 9.51
CA GLU A 117 -12.47 1.49 8.24
C GLU A 117 -13.18 2.58 7.44
N ALA A 118 -14.08 3.33 8.08
CA ALA A 118 -14.83 4.40 7.41
C ALA A 118 -13.90 5.44 6.78
N ARG A 119 -12.81 5.81 7.46
CA ARG A 119 -11.82 6.77 6.92
C ARG A 119 -10.95 6.16 5.82
N PHE A 120 -10.54 4.91 5.95
CA PHE A 120 -9.82 4.22 4.87
C PHE A 120 -10.64 4.19 3.57
N LEU A 121 -11.93 3.87 3.69
CA LEU A 121 -12.86 3.79 2.56
C LEU A 121 -13.19 5.17 1.96
N ALA A 122 -13.33 6.20 2.80
CA ALA A 122 -13.66 7.55 2.37
C ALA A 122 -12.48 8.32 1.77
N GLU A 123 -11.24 7.95 2.11
CA GLU A 123 -10.05 8.64 1.61
C GLU A 123 -9.76 8.24 0.15
N ASP A 124 -9.61 9.26 -0.70
CA ASP A 124 -9.21 9.11 -2.10
C ASP A 124 -7.68 9.15 -2.26
N GLY A 125 -7.19 8.64 -3.39
CA GLY A 125 -5.79 8.71 -3.77
C GLY A 125 -4.95 7.50 -3.35
N PRO A 126 -3.62 7.67 -3.22
CA PRO A 126 -2.70 6.54 -3.06
C PRO A 126 -2.88 5.83 -1.73
N LEU A 127 -2.50 4.54 -1.69
CA LEU A 127 -2.61 3.68 -0.51
C LEU A 127 -2.04 4.33 0.77
N ALA A 128 -0.90 5.04 0.65
CA ALA A 128 -0.27 5.74 1.76
C ALA A 128 -1.21 6.75 2.44
N LYS A 129 -2.00 7.51 1.67
CA LYS A 129 -3.02 8.43 2.21
C LYS A 129 -4.16 7.68 2.88
N LYS A 130 -4.66 6.61 2.25
CA LYS A 130 -5.74 5.80 2.81
C LYS A 130 -5.36 5.18 4.15
N LEU A 131 -4.15 4.65 4.25
CA LEU A 131 -3.63 4.11 5.51
C LEU A 131 -3.46 5.20 6.57
N MET A 132 -2.95 6.38 6.21
CA MET A 132 -2.86 7.50 7.15
C MET A 132 -4.25 7.96 7.62
N ALA A 133 -5.24 8.03 6.73
CA ALA A 133 -6.63 8.32 7.08
C ALA A 133 -7.22 7.26 8.03
N ALA A 134 -6.91 5.98 7.81
CA ALA A 134 -7.28 4.91 8.74
C ALA A 134 -6.67 5.12 10.13
N MET A 135 -5.38 5.48 10.22
CA MET A 135 -4.72 5.80 11.48
C MET A 135 -5.45 6.96 12.19
N GLN A 136 -5.83 8.02 11.48
CA GLN A 136 -6.63 9.11 12.05
C GLN A 136 -8.00 8.66 12.60
N GLY A 137 -8.51 7.50 12.18
CA GLY A 137 -9.73 6.91 12.74
C GLY A 137 -9.58 6.38 14.16
N ALA A 138 -8.36 6.03 14.56
CA ALA A 138 -8.01 5.65 15.92
C ALA A 138 -7.45 6.82 16.75
N ASN A 139 -7.35 8.03 16.19
CA ASN A 139 -6.78 9.20 16.87
C ASN A 139 -7.75 9.80 17.90
N VAL A 140 -8.01 9.05 18.96
CA VAL A 140 -8.81 9.46 20.11
C VAL A 140 -8.15 8.94 21.39
N PRO A 141 -8.11 9.73 22.47
CA PRO A 141 -7.60 9.27 23.76
C PRO A 141 -8.28 7.97 24.21
N GLY A 142 -7.48 6.98 24.60
CA GLY A 142 -7.98 5.67 25.01
C GLY A 142 -8.46 4.77 23.87
N ALA A 143 -8.06 5.02 22.62
CA ALA A 143 -8.29 4.08 21.52
C ALA A 143 -7.75 2.69 21.89
N ASP A 144 -6.46 2.59 22.25
CA ASP A 144 -5.97 1.59 23.19
C ASP A 144 -6.36 2.00 24.60
N SER A 145 -7.18 1.20 25.28
CA SER A 145 -7.77 1.58 26.56
C SER A 145 -6.72 1.77 27.66
N ARG A 146 -5.51 1.26 27.47
CA ARG A 146 -4.39 1.44 28.42
C ARG A 146 -3.75 2.82 28.35
N CYS A 147 -3.99 3.58 27.28
CA CYS A 147 -3.40 4.89 27.04
C CYS A 147 -4.35 6.05 27.42
N LEU A 148 -5.50 5.73 28.02
CA LEU A 148 -6.51 6.72 28.38
C LEU A 148 -6.01 7.73 29.42
N ASP A 149 -5.30 7.25 30.44
CA ASP A 149 -4.80 8.10 31.54
C ASP A 149 -3.67 9.04 31.04
N GLU A 150 -2.89 8.60 30.06
CA GLU A 150 -1.89 9.40 29.36
C GLU A 150 -2.51 10.38 28.34
N GLY A 151 -3.82 10.28 28.09
CA GLY A 151 -4.54 11.17 27.17
C GLY A 151 -4.23 10.95 25.69
N THR A 152 -3.70 9.78 25.32
CA THR A 152 -3.31 9.45 23.94
C THR A 152 -4.04 8.22 23.41
N SER A 153 -3.99 8.02 22.10
CA SER A 153 -4.57 6.85 21.42
C SER A 153 -3.71 5.59 21.59
N SER A 154 -2.40 5.77 21.66
CA SER A 154 -1.38 4.73 21.75
C SER A 154 -0.09 5.30 22.35
N LYS A 155 0.95 4.47 22.50
CA LYS A 155 2.33 4.92 22.85
C LYS A 155 3.23 5.13 21.64
N SER A 156 2.81 4.68 20.47
CA SER A 156 3.64 4.61 19.26
C SER A 156 2.77 4.46 18.02
N ALA A 157 3.27 4.89 16.87
CA ALA A 157 2.58 4.75 15.59
C ALA A 157 3.58 4.57 14.45
N PHE A 158 3.23 3.81 13.42
CA PHE A 158 4.11 3.59 12.28
C PHE A 158 3.29 3.40 11.01
N LEU A 159 3.94 3.62 9.85
CA LEU A 159 3.35 3.39 8.55
C LEU A 159 4.41 2.81 7.59
N ARG A 160 4.03 1.78 6.84
CA ARG A 160 4.90 1.11 5.86
C ARG A 160 4.14 0.91 4.55
N VAL A 161 4.76 1.27 3.43
CA VAL A 161 4.24 1.07 2.07
C VAL A 161 5.38 0.67 1.16
N ALA A 162 5.20 -0.39 0.39
CA ALA A 162 6.13 -0.84 -0.63
C ALA A 162 5.52 -0.66 -2.02
N ARG A 163 6.38 -0.35 -3.01
CA ARG A 163 6.12 -0.59 -4.43
C ARG A 163 6.55 -1.99 -4.81
N PRO A 164 6.08 -2.53 -5.96
CA PRO A 164 6.38 -3.91 -6.35
C PRO A 164 7.86 -4.26 -6.47
N ASP A 165 8.68 -3.27 -6.80
CA ASP A 165 10.11 -3.38 -7.11
C ASP A 165 11.02 -2.80 -6.01
N ASP A 166 10.45 -2.33 -4.89
CA ASP A 166 11.26 -1.85 -3.79
C ASP A 166 12.10 -3.00 -3.20
N PRO A 167 13.39 -2.77 -2.91
CA PRO A 167 14.17 -3.74 -2.14
C PRO A 167 13.61 -3.84 -0.72
N ALA A 168 13.75 -5.02 -0.10
CA ALA A 168 13.14 -5.32 1.19
C ALA A 168 13.60 -4.40 2.35
N ASP A 169 14.76 -3.76 2.22
CA ASP A 169 15.37 -2.86 3.19
C ASP A 169 15.21 -1.37 2.86
N ASN A 170 14.56 -1.02 1.74
CA ASN A 170 14.28 0.36 1.37
C ASN A 170 12.91 0.48 0.68
N LEU A 171 11.89 0.64 1.51
CA LEU A 171 10.49 0.74 1.09
C LEU A 171 10.13 2.17 0.67
N TYR A 172 9.13 2.29 -0.20
CA TYR A 172 8.58 3.58 -0.67
C TYR A 172 8.19 4.54 0.46
N LEU A 173 7.65 4.00 1.56
CA LEU A 173 7.39 4.73 2.78
C LEU A 173 7.67 3.83 3.98
N GLU A 174 8.50 4.30 4.90
CA GLU A 174 8.65 3.71 6.23
C GLU A 174 8.82 4.84 7.25
N ILE A 175 7.81 5.06 8.08
CA ILE A 175 7.84 6.01 9.20
C ILE A 175 7.57 5.24 10.49
N ASN A 176 8.41 5.47 11.50
CA ASN A 176 8.28 4.84 12.80
C ASN A 176 8.39 5.87 13.93
N ILE A 177 7.26 6.15 14.58
CA ILE A 177 7.19 6.88 15.85
C ILE A 177 7.24 5.82 16.94
N ALA A 178 8.46 5.50 17.38
CA ALA A 178 8.74 4.37 18.27
C ALA A 178 8.14 4.54 19.67
N GLU A 179 8.15 5.75 20.19
CA GLU A 179 7.59 6.16 21.47
C GLU A 179 7.44 7.68 21.49
N GLU A 180 6.41 8.19 22.16
CA GLU A 180 6.24 9.61 22.46
C GLU A 180 6.16 9.85 23.97
N PRO A 181 6.53 11.05 24.46
CA PRO A 181 6.28 11.43 25.84
C PRO A 181 4.78 11.40 26.17
N ASP A 182 4.45 11.13 27.44
CA ASP A 182 3.07 11.18 27.93
C ASP A 182 2.35 12.47 27.51
N GLY A 183 1.12 12.34 27.02
CA GLY A 183 0.30 13.45 26.51
C GLY A 183 0.64 13.91 25.09
N THR A 184 1.69 13.38 24.46
CA THR A 184 1.99 13.63 23.05
C THR A 184 1.42 12.51 22.20
N GLU A 185 0.45 12.84 21.35
CA GLU A 185 -0.28 11.86 20.52
C GLU A 185 0.58 11.32 19.37
N PRO A 186 0.95 10.01 19.36
CA PRO A 186 1.83 9.45 18.33
C PRO A 186 1.26 9.53 16.92
N ILE A 187 -0.06 9.47 16.75
CA ILE A 187 -0.69 9.57 15.42
C ILE A 187 -0.54 10.98 14.84
N ASN A 188 -0.46 12.02 15.69
CA ASN A 188 -0.17 13.38 15.24
C ASN A 188 1.29 13.52 14.80
N SER A 189 2.23 12.93 15.52
CA SER A 189 3.64 12.88 15.10
C SER A 189 3.81 12.08 13.80
N LEU A 190 3.09 10.96 13.66
CA LEU A 190 3.06 10.18 12.43
C LEU A 190 2.51 11.01 11.26
N GLN A 191 1.42 11.78 11.47
CA GLN A 191 0.87 12.68 10.46
C GLN A 191 1.88 13.76 10.05
N ALA A 192 2.56 14.39 10.99
CA ALA A 192 3.56 15.42 10.68
C ALA A 192 4.74 14.85 9.86
N ALA A 193 5.21 13.65 10.21
CA ALA A 193 6.24 12.95 9.45
C ALA A 193 5.72 12.51 8.06
N PHE A 194 4.45 12.08 7.98
CA PHE A 194 3.80 11.74 6.73
C PHE A 194 3.66 12.94 5.81
N ASP A 195 3.28 14.11 6.33
CA ASP A 195 3.16 15.35 5.56
C ASP A 195 4.52 15.80 5.03
N ALA A 196 5.56 15.76 5.87
CA ALA A 196 6.93 16.04 5.46
C ALA A 196 7.42 15.07 4.37
N TRP A 197 7.10 13.77 4.49
CA TRP A 197 7.36 12.81 3.43
C TRP A 197 6.55 13.14 2.18
N ALA A 198 5.25 13.42 2.28
CA ALA A 198 4.37 13.68 1.16
C ALA A 198 4.80 14.93 0.36
N ASP A 199 5.25 15.98 1.05
CA ASP A 199 5.81 17.20 0.46
C ASP A 199 7.08 16.93 -0.35
N THR A 200 7.77 15.81 -0.10
CA THR A 200 8.89 15.37 -0.93
C THR A 200 8.47 14.32 -1.94
N ALA A 201 7.73 13.28 -1.56
CA ALA A 201 7.47 12.09 -2.36
C ALA A 201 6.26 12.23 -3.31
N LEU A 202 5.24 13.00 -2.94
CA LEU A 202 4.07 13.28 -3.79
C LEU A 202 4.26 14.56 -4.62
N VAL A 203 5.15 15.46 -4.18
CA VAL A 203 5.60 16.62 -4.97
C VAL A 203 6.77 16.25 -5.88
N ASN A 204 7.48 15.14 -5.63
CA ASN A 204 8.42 14.51 -6.57
C ASN A 204 7.72 13.64 -7.64
N VAL A 205 6.57 14.07 -8.12
CA VAL A 205 6.56 14.32 -9.57
C VAL A 205 7.42 15.57 -9.75
N ALA A 206 8.75 15.37 -9.75
CA ALA A 206 9.56 16.28 -10.51
C ALA A 206 8.81 16.40 -11.83
N PRO A 207 8.49 17.62 -12.30
CA PRO A 207 8.41 17.75 -13.72
C PRO A 207 9.76 17.20 -14.14
N LEU A 208 9.78 15.99 -14.70
CA LEU A 208 10.79 15.71 -15.68
C LEU A 208 10.70 16.96 -16.52
N LEU A 209 11.78 17.72 -16.52
CA LEU A 209 12.03 18.68 -17.56
C LEU A 209 12.15 17.82 -18.82
N THR A 210 11.09 17.10 -19.21
CA THR A 210 10.81 16.79 -20.59
C THR A 210 10.82 18.17 -21.20
N PRO A 211 11.77 18.45 -22.11
CA PRO A 211 11.53 19.51 -23.06
C PRO A 211 10.07 19.34 -23.53
N PRO A 212 9.27 20.41 -23.59
CA PRO A 212 7.85 20.34 -23.93
C PRO A 212 7.53 19.50 -25.19
N ASP A 213 8.55 19.20 -25.99
CA ASP A 213 8.50 18.55 -27.28
C ASP A 213 9.10 17.12 -27.31
N MET A 214 9.56 16.56 -26.18
CA MET A 214 10.20 15.22 -26.18
C MET A 214 9.19 14.10 -26.44
N VAL A 215 7.99 14.18 -25.88
CA VAL A 215 6.89 13.27 -26.23
C VAL A 215 5.65 14.12 -26.43
N THR A 216 5.01 13.98 -27.58
CA THR A 216 3.72 14.62 -27.87
C THR A 216 2.72 13.58 -28.32
N ILE A 217 1.49 13.71 -27.84
CA ILE A 217 0.41 12.74 -28.08
C ILE A 217 -0.73 13.48 -28.78
N PHE A 218 -1.12 12.99 -29.96
CA PHE A 218 -2.18 13.60 -30.76
C PHE A 218 -3.04 12.57 -31.50
N PRO A 219 -4.38 12.74 -31.52
CA PRO A 219 -5.14 13.71 -30.74
C PRO A 219 -5.25 13.27 -29.27
N ASN A 220 -5.33 14.24 -28.35
CA ASN A 220 -5.74 13.99 -26.97
C ASN A 220 -6.82 15.03 -26.61
N PRO A 221 -8.10 14.66 -26.50
CA PRO A 221 -8.65 13.30 -26.39
C PRO A 221 -8.52 12.43 -27.66
N ALA A 222 -8.36 11.11 -27.48
CA ALA A 222 -8.14 10.13 -28.56
C ALA A 222 -9.34 9.18 -28.77
N PRO A 223 -9.68 8.80 -30.02
CA PRO A 223 -10.76 7.85 -30.32
C PRO A 223 -10.42 6.38 -30.00
N GLY A 224 -9.20 6.08 -29.56
CA GLY A 224 -8.68 4.74 -29.32
C GLY A 224 -7.30 4.56 -29.96
N ALA A 225 -7.19 4.96 -31.23
CA ALA A 225 -5.92 5.09 -31.94
C ALA A 225 -5.42 6.54 -31.94
N PHE A 226 -4.11 6.73 -31.75
CA PHE A 226 -3.46 8.05 -31.73
C PHE A 226 -1.98 7.93 -32.12
N VAL A 227 -1.35 9.08 -32.33
CA VAL A 227 0.08 9.20 -32.60
C VAL A 227 0.79 9.64 -31.32
N LEU A 228 1.91 8.98 -31.05
CA LEU A 228 2.92 9.40 -30.09
C LEU A 228 4.19 9.78 -30.86
N ASN A 229 4.52 11.07 -30.90
CA ASN A 229 5.80 11.51 -31.46
C ASN A 229 6.83 11.58 -30.34
N PHE A 230 7.93 10.85 -30.49
CA PHE A 230 9.05 10.81 -29.55
C PHE A 230 10.26 11.50 -30.17
N ASN A 231 10.76 12.56 -29.56
CA ASN A 231 11.95 13.30 -29.97
C ASN A 231 13.08 13.08 -28.95
N GLY A 232 13.64 11.88 -28.93
CA GLY A 232 14.79 11.57 -28.09
C GLY A 232 16.06 12.11 -28.76
N GLU A 233 16.66 13.19 -28.24
CA GLU A 233 17.88 13.78 -28.82
C GLU A 233 18.98 12.73 -29.03
N ASN A 234 19.30 11.98 -27.96
CA ASN A 234 20.34 10.94 -27.95
C ASN A 234 19.78 9.55 -27.62
N LYS A 235 18.45 9.40 -27.50
CA LYS A 235 17.77 8.15 -27.12
C LYS A 235 17.07 7.59 -28.36
N THR A 236 17.45 6.39 -28.78
CA THR A 236 16.93 5.78 -30.03
C THR A 236 15.76 4.83 -29.80
N ASP A 237 15.61 4.31 -28.58
CA ASP A 237 14.55 3.39 -28.16
C ASP A 237 14.06 3.80 -26.76
N ALA A 238 12.76 3.63 -26.53
CA ALA A 238 12.11 3.85 -25.25
C ALA A 238 10.88 2.95 -25.15
N LEU A 239 10.42 2.71 -23.92
CA LEU A 239 9.28 1.84 -23.65
C LEU A 239 8.09 2.68 -23.13
N ALA A 240 7.05 2.79 -23.95
CA ALA A 240 5.78 3.37 -23.53
C ALA A 240 4.91 2.30 -22.85
N SER A 241 4.59 2.51 -21.58
CA SER A 241 3.68 1.68 -20.79
C SER A 241 2.38 2.44 -20.50
N PHE A 242 1.23 1.79 -20.71
CA PHE A 242 -0.10 2.37 -20.54
C PHE A 242 -0.82 1.71 -19.37
N PHE A 243 -1.48 2.49 -18.53
CA PHE A 243 -2.11 2.01 -17.30
C PHE A 243 -3.53 2.56 -17.15
N THR A 244 -4.35 1.82 -16.41
CA THR A 244 -5.60 2.35 -15.84
C THR A 244 -5.29 3.40 -14.75
N THR A 245 -6.30 4.18 -14.33
CA THR A 245 -6.15 5.13 -13.21
C THR A 245 -5.86 4.47 -11.86
N THR A 246 -6.10 3.16 -11.73
CA THR A 246 -5.75 2.38 -10.54
C THR A 246 -4.36 1.75 -10.61
N GLY A 247 -3.59 2.02 -11.68
CA GLY A 247 -2.23 1.53 -11.85
C GLY A 247 -2.10 0.15 -12.51
N ARG A 248 -3.21 -0.51 -12.89
CA ARG A 248 -3.16 -1.76 -13.67
C ARG A 248 -2.58 -1.51 -15.06
N LEU A 249 -1.53 -2.25 -15.44
CA LEU A 249 -0.93 -2.20 -16.77
C LEU A 249 -1.92 -2.68 -17.84
N LEU A 250 -2.03 -1.94 -18.94
CA LEU A 250 -2.85 -2.26 -20.12
C LEU A 250 -1.99 -2.77 -21.27
N LYS A 251 -0.93 -2.03 -21.63
CA LYS A 251 -0.10 -2.32 -22.80
C LYS A 251 1.30 -1.75 -22.63
N LYS A 252 2.29 -2.40 -23.26
CA LYS A 252 3.65 -1.88 -23.45
C LYS A 252 3.98 -1.81 -24.94
N VAL A 253 4.62 -0.75 -25.38
CA VAL A 253 4.99 -0.50 -26.77
C VAL A 253 6.40 0.07 -26.82
N HIS A 254 7.30 -0.58 -27.55
CA HIS A 254 8.58 0.04 -27.91
C HIS A 254 8.31 1.19 -28.87
N ILE A 255 8.86 2.36 -28.53
CA ILE A 255 8.74 3.57 -29.31
C ILE A 255 10.13 4.01 -29.76
N TYR A 256 10.21 4.49 -31.00
CA TYR A 256 11.44 4.97 -31.60
C TYR A 256 11.36 6.46 -31.88
N ASN A 257 12.51 7.09 -32.08
CA ASN A 257 12.56 8.51 -32.43
C ASN A 257 11.70 8.79 -33.69
N GLY A 258 10.80 9.75 -33.61
CA GLY A 258 9.76 10.06 -34.60
C GLY A 258 8.36 9.59 -34.20
N ILE A 259 7.53 9.33 -35.22
CA ILE A 259 6.10 9.06 -35.10
C ILE A 259 5.85 7.57 -34.82
N ASN A 260 5.18 7.28 -33.71
CA ASN A 260 4.74 5.94 -33.32
C ASN A 260 3.21 5.88 -33.32
N GLN A 261 2.64 4.89 -34.00
CA GLN A 261 1.20 4.65 -33.98
C GLN A 261 0.82 3.76 -32.81
N ILE A 262 -0.08 4.25 -31.97
CA ILE A 262 -0.56 3.52 -30.81
C ILE A 262 -2.06 3.26 -30.99
N ASP A 263 -2.45 2.01 -30.76
CA ASP A 263 -3.85 1.59 -30.75
C ASP A 263 -4.21 0.97 -29.40
N LEU A 264 -5.16 1.60 -28.71
CA LEU A 264 -5.77 1.18 -27.45
C LEU A 264 -7.28 0.92 -27.59
N THR A 265 -7.79 0.70 -28.80
CA THR A 265 -9.22 0.51 -29.07
C THR A 265 -9.80 -0.69 -28.30
N ASP A 266 -9.01 -1.74 -28.07
CA ASP A 266 -9.39 -2.92 -27.28
C ASP A 266 -9.70 -2.61 -25.80
N TYR A 267 -9.29 -1.43 -25.32
CA TYR A 267 -9.46 -0.99 -23.93
C TYR A 267 -10.57 0.07 -23.77
N LEU A 268 -11.41 0.27 -24.79
CA LEU A 268 -12.64 1.07 -24.74
C LEU A 268 -13.76 0.33 -23.98
N PRO A 269 -14.75 1.03 -23.36
CA PRO A 269 -15.12 2.44 -23.56
C PRO A 269 -14.65 3.42 -22.46
N ARG A 270 -14.44 4.68 -22.87
CA ARG A 270 -14.29 5.92 -22.07
C ARG A 270 -13.54 5.80 -20.75
N GLN A 271 -12.22 5.70 -20.84
CA GLN A 271 -11.33 5.72 -19.68
C GLN A 271 -10.27 6.82 -19.81
N LEU A 272 -9.87 7.36 -18.66
CA LEU A 272 -8.60 8.06 -18.52
C LEU A 272 -7.51 6.98 -18.45
N VAL A 273 -6.54 7.05 -19.35
CA VAL A 273 -5.38 6.15 -19.38
C VAL A 273 -4.15 6.96 -18.97
N LEU A 274 -3.28 6.39 -18.14
CA LEU A 274 -1.99 6.98 -17.81
C LEU A 274 -0.92 6.39 -18.72
N ILE A 275 0.00 7.21 -19.20
CA ILE A 275 1.18 6.77 -19.95
C ILE A 275 2.43 7.06 -19.12
N LYS A 276 3.38 6.13 -19.12
CA LYS A 276 4.75 6.29 -18.64
C LYS A 276 5.69 5.87 -19.76
N VAL A 277 6.71 6.66 -20.07
CA VAL A 277 7.76 6.32 -21.02
C VAL A 277 9.06 6.17 -20.24
N GLU A 278 9.74 5.05 -20.44
CA GLU A 278 11.03 4.73 -19.85
C GLU A 278 12.10 4.66 -20.94
N ASP A 279 13.32 5.09 -20.65
CA ASP A 279 14.43 4.90 -21.58
C ASP A 279 15.03 3.48 -21.50
N GLU A 280 16.10 3.24 -22.26
CA GLU A 280 16.84 1.97 -22.27
C GLU A 280 17.43 1.56 -20.91
N ASN A 281 17.62 2.50 -19.98
CA ASN A 281 18.12 2.25 -18.63
C ASN A 281 16.97 2.06 -17.62
N GLY A 282 15.71 2.16 -18.06
CA GLY A 282 14.54 2.12 -17.20
C GLY A 282 14.25 3.43 -16.47
N GLU A 283 14.93 4.52 -16.81
CA GLU A 283 14.61 5.83 -16.22
C GLU A 283 13.32 6.36 -16.83
N ILE A 284 12.41 6.85 -16.00
CA ILE A 284 11.18 7.49 -16.46
C ILE A 284 11.56 8.82 -17.12
N ILE A 285 11.23 8.95 -18.40
CA ILE A 285 11.53 10.14 -19.19
C ILE A 285 10.29 10.93 -19.58
N PHE A 286 9.08 10.37 -19.47
CA PHE A 286 7.82 11.10 -19.69
C PHE A 286 6.66 10.40 -19.01
N TYR A 287 5.65 11.16 -18.60
CA TYR A 287 4.35 10.63 -18.20
C TYR A 287 3.26 11.65 -18.49
N ASP A 288 2.05 11.18 -18.81
CA ASP A 288 0.88 12.03 -19.05
C ASP A 288 -0.42 11.21 -18.91
N LYS A 289 -1.56 11.85 -19.12
CA LYS A 289 -2.88 11.23 -19.20
C LYS A 289 -3.46 11.36 -20.60
N ILE A 290 -4.05 10.28 -21.08
CA ILE A 290 -4.74 10.21 -22.37
C ILE A 290 -6.21 9.99 -22.10
N LYS A 291 -7.06 10.89 -22.61
CA LYS A 291 -8.51 10.73 -22.50
C LYS A 291 -9.01 9.94 -23.71
N LEU A 292 -9.46 8.71 -23.52
CA LEU A 292 -10.09 7.92 -24.58
C LEU A 292 -11.58 8.27 -24.71
N THR A 293 -12.05 8.64 -25.89
CA THR A 293 -13.45 9.07 -26.10
C THR A 293 -14.38 7.96 -26.56
N GLY A 294 -13.84 6.85 -27.07
CA GLY A 294 -14.56 5.94 -27.95
C GLY A 294 -14.83 6.58 -29.32
N GLN A 295 -15.20 5.77 -30.32
CA GLN A 295 -15.78 6.28 -31.57
C GLN A 295 -17.08 7.04 -31.30
#